data_AF-D7DA02-F1
#
_entry.id   AF-D7DA02-F1
#
_cell.length_a   1.000
_cell.length_b   1.000
_cell.length_c   1.000
_cell.angle_alpha   90.00
_cell.angle_beta   90.00
_cell.angle_gamma   90.00
#
_symmetry.space_group_name_H-M   'P 1'
#
loop_
_entity.id
_entity.type
_entity.pdbx_description
1 polymer ?
#
loop_
_entity_poly.entity_id
_entity_poly.type
_entity_poly.pdbx_seq_one_letter_code
_entity_poly.pdbx_strand_id
1 'polypeptide(L)'
;MLTINYLFISMKRNNIFMKTILAGVDALNIEDLSKEKIEEIINDYRKGLPVKEIVKKHKIYLALLYEILRKYNIPLRKTEKQKMPTHKRKKKAIIKKIVKMYRRKMSIYKISKQLGLPTSTVYYILKRQGLKK
;
A
#
# COMPACT_ATOMS: atom_id res chain seq x y z
N MET A 1 -10.28 -27.48 -40.39
CA MET A 1 -9.06 -26.68 -40.57
C MET A 1 -9.12 -25.47 -39.66
N LEU A 2 -8.08 -25.29 -38.82
CA LEU A 2 -7.55 -24.05 -38.21
C LEU A 2 -8.50 -23.24 -37.28
N THR A 3 -8.45 -23.36 -35.95
CA THR A 3 -7.47 -22.86 -34.93
C THR A 3 -7.63 -21.39 -34.50
N ILE A 4 -7.90 -21.23 -33.19
CA ILE A 4 -7.49 -20.16 -32.25
C ILE A 4 -8.29 -18.84 -32.28
N ASN A 5 -9.09 -18.62 -31.23
CA ASN A 5 -8.80 -17.50 -30.33
C ASN A 5 -9.37 -17.69 -28.92
N TYR A 6 -8.49 -18.20 -28.07
CA TYR A 6 -8.48 -18.07 -26.62
C TYR A 6 -8.64 -16.60 -26.20
N LEU A 7 -9.85 -16.07 -25.97
CA LEU A 7 -9.98 -14.76 -25.28
C LEU A 7 -11.36 -14.43 -24.70
N PHE A 8 -12.13 -15.44 -24.29
CA PHE A 8 -13.22 -15.22 -23.31
C PHE A 8 -13.05 -16.07 -22.05
N ILE A 9 -11.78 -16.30 -21.70
CA ILE A 9 -11.38 -16.71 -20.36
C ILE A 9 -11.44 -15.45 -19.49
N SER A 10 -12.56 -15.20 -18.80
CA SER A 10 -12.62 -14.53 -17.48
C SER A 10 -14.06 -14.07 -17.08
N MET A 11 -15.12 -14.82 -17.42
CA MET A 11 -16.50 -14.48 -16.98
C MET A 11 -17.17 -15.52 -16.07
N LYS A 12 -16.39 -16.24 -15.27
CA LYS A 12 -16.92 -16.99 -14.11
C LYS A 12 -15.99 -16.84 -12.91
N ARG A 13 -16.09 -15.73 -12.19
CA ARG A 13 -15.70 -15.73 -10.77
C ARG A 13 -16.90 -16.20 -9.96
N ASN A 14 -17.00 -17.52 -9.85
CA ASN A 14 -17.63 -18.21 -8.73
C ASN A 14 -17.08 -17.59 -7.45
N ASN A 15 -17.78 -16.63 -6.87
CA ASN A 15 -17.49 -16.14 -5.54
C ASN A 15 -18.70 -16.44 -4.68
N ILE A 16 -18.63 -17.60 -4.03
CA ILE A 16 -19.55 -18.07 -2.98
C ILE A 16 -19.82 -16.96 -1.94
N PHE A 17 -18.90 -16.01 -1.79
CA PHE A 17 -18.99 -14.85 -0.90
C PHE A 17 -19.99 -13.74 -1.32
N MET A 18 -20.33 -13.63 -2.62
CA MET A 18 -21.35 -12.67 -3.08
C MET A 18 -22.77 -13.15 -2.81
N LYS A 19 -22.98 -14.47 -2.83
CA LYS A 19 -24.32 -15.09 -2.65
C LYS A 19 -24.86 -14.91 -1.22
N THR A 20 -24.00 -14.74 -0.23
CA THR A 20 -24.37 -14.70 1.20
C THR A 20 -24.85 -13.32 1.68
N ILE A 21 -24.53 -12.23 0.97
CA ILE A 21 -24.92 -10.85 1.36
C ILE A 21 -26.23 -10.40 0.66
N LEU A 22 -26.72 -11.18 -0.31
CA LEU A 22 -27.92 -10.94 -1.14
C LEU A 22 -29.26 -11.20 -0.42
N ALA A 23 -29.39 -10.81 0.85
CA ALA A 23 -30.65 -10.94 1.60
C ALA A 23 -31.34 -9.60 1.91
N GLY A 24 -30.79 -8.44 1.52
CA GLY A 24 -31.46 -7.17 1.84
C GLY A 24 -30.91 -5.88 1.22
N VAL A 25 -30.06 -5.95 0.19
CA VAL A 25 -29.62 -4.76 -0.56
C VAL A 25 -29.55 -5.16 -2.03
N ASP A 26 -30.39 -4.54 -2.86
CA ASP A 26 -30.45 -4.79 -4.29
C ASP A 26 -29.06 -4.65 -4.93
N ALA A 27 -28.71 -5.58 -5.81
CA ALA A 27 -27.40 -5.67 -6.44
C ALA A 27 -27.16 -4.52 -7.44
N LEU A 28 -26.84 -3.33 -6.92
CA LEU A 28 -26.48 -2.17 -7.74
C LEU A 28 -25.21 -2.46 -8.55
N ASN A 29 -25.24 -2.34 -9.88
CA ASN A 29 -24.04 -2.45 -10.71
C ASN A 29 -23.49 -1.06 -11.05
N ILE A 30 -22.24 -0.98 -11.53
CA ILE A 30 -21.64 0.31 -11.96
C ILE A 30 -22.45 0.97 -13.06
N GLU A 31 -23.06 0.18 -13.93
CA GLU A 31 -23.86 0.64 -15.08
C GLU A 31 -25.12 1.39 -14.67
N ASP A 32 -25.61 1.15 -13.45
CA ASP A 32 -26.79 1.80 -12.89
C ASP A 32 -26.47 3.17 -12.25
N LEU A 33 -25.18 3.52 -12.11
CA LEU A 33 -24.77 4.79 -11.52
C LEU A 33 -24.63 5.89 -12.57
N SER A 34 -25.21 7.07 -12.29
CA SER A 34 -24.97 8.26 -13.09
C SER A 34 -23.49 8.67 -13.05
N LYS A 35 -23.00 9.25 -14.15
CA LYS A 35 -21.61 9.75 -14.26
C LYS A 35 -21.28 10.75 -13.14
N GLU A 36 -22.21 11.64 -12.83
CA GLU A 36 -22.10 12.65 -11.77
C GLU A 36 -21.85 12.00 -10.40
N LYS A 37 -22.60 10.95 -10.07
CA LYS A 37 -22.44 10.23 -8.81
C LYS A 37 -21.07 9.55 -8.72
N ILE A 38 -20.58 8.99 -9.82
CA ILE A 38 -19.26 8.38 -9.89
C ILE A 38 -18.16 9.44 -9.66
N GLU A 39 -18.29 10.61 -10.26
CA GLU A 39 -17.35 11.72 -10.07
C GLU A 39 -17.33 12.21 -8.62
N GLU A 40 -18.50 12.31 -7.97
CA GLU A 40 -18.58 12.69 -6.56
C GLU A 40 -17.89 11.67 -5.65
N ILE A 41 -18.12 10.38 -5.88
CA ILE A 41 -17.46 9.28 -5.15
C ILE A 41 -15.93 9.36 -5.30
N ILE A 42 -15.46 9.61 -6.52
CA ILE A 42 -14.02 9.75 -6.82
C ILE A 42 -13.45 10.98 -6.12
N ASN A 43 -14.16 12.11 -6.14
CA ASN A 43 -13.73 13.34 -5.49
C ASN A 43 -13.61 13.16 -3.98
N ASP A 44 -14.60 12.54 -3.32
CA ASP A 44 -14.55 12.23 -1.90
C ASP A 44 -13.37 11.29 -1.56
N TYR A 45 -13.09 10.31 -2.43
CA TYR A 45 -11.93 9.44 -2.27
C TYR A 45 -10.60 10.22 -2.36
N ARG A 46 -10.48 11.13 -3.32
CA ARG A 46 -9.28 11.96 -3.55
C ARG A 46 -9.06 12.96 -2.43
N LYS A 47 -10.12 13.53 -1.86
CA LYS A 47 -10.08 14.39 -0.66
C LYS A 47 -9.58 13.67 0.59
N GLY A 48 -9.48 12.34 0.54
CA GLY A 48 -8.92 11.54 1.63
C GLY A 48 -9.97 11.07 2.64
N LEU A 49 -11.26 11.20 2.36
CA LEU A 49 -12.31 10.70 3.25
C LEU A 49 -12.12 9.19 3.51
N PRO A 50 -12.36 8.70 4.74
CA PRO A 50 -12.32 7.28 5.03
C PRO A 50 -13.25 6.49 4.11
N VAL A 51 -12.76 5.37 3.58
CA VAL A 51 -13.54 4.49 2.67
C VAL A 51 -14.90 4.11 3.27
N LYS A 52 -14.95 3.84 4.58
CA LYS A 52 -16.19 3.52 5.29
C LYS A 52 -17.22 4.65 5.25
N GLU A 53 -16.77 5.90 5.29
CA GLU A 53 -17.66 7.07 5.23
C GLU A 53 -18.17 7.29 3.82
N ILE A 54 -17.33 7.10 2.80
CA ILE A 54 -17.72 7.21 1.39
C ILE A 54 -18.82 6.18 1.06
N VAL A 55 -18.61 4.93 1.47
CA VAL A 55 -19.59 3.83 1.30
C VAL A 55 -20.93 4.18 1.93
N LYS A 56 -20.92 4.72 3.16
CA LYS A 56 -22.13 5.16 3.87
C LYS A 56 -22.80 6.36 3.20
N LYS A 57 -22.04 7.40 2.87
CA LYS A 57 -22.52 8.65 2.25
C LYS A 57 -23.23 8.36 0.93
N HIS A 58 -22.61 7.53 0.08
CA HIS A 58 -23.10 7.25 -1.27
C HIS A 58 -24.07 6.07 -1.36
N LYS A 59 -24.31 5.38 -0.22
CA LYS A 59 -25.13 4.16 -0.11
C LYS A 59 -24.71 3.08 -1.12
N ILE A 60 -23.40 2.90 -1.27
CA ILE A 60 -22.80 1.89 -2.16
C ILE A 60 -22.13 0.80 -1.33
N TYR A 61 -21.90 -0.37 -1.91
CA TYR A 61 -21.11 -1.40 -1.24
C TYR A 61 -19.60 -1.19 -1.44
N LEU A 62 -18.81 -1.74 -0.52
CA LEU A 62 -17.35 -1.57 -0.51
C LEU A 62 -16.69 -2.06 -1.81
N ALA A 63 -17.14 -3.19 -2.35
CA ALA A 63 -16.59 -3.71 -3.60
C ALA A 63 -16.90 -2.80 -4.80
N LEU A 64 -18.05 -2.10 -4.83
CA LEU A 64 -18.43 -1.17 -5.89
C LEU A 64 -17.46 0.01 -5.93
N LEU A 65 -17.17 0.57 -4.75
CA LEU A 65 -16.19 1.64 -4.63
C LEU A 65 -14.84 1.22 -5.22
N TYR A 66 -14.32 0.04 -4.85
CA TYR A 66 -13.05 -0.44 -5.38
C TYR A 66 -13.10 -0.75 -6.88
N GLU A 67 -14.24 -1.17 -7.40
CA GLU A 67 -14.45 -1.40 -8.82
C GLU A 67 -14.47 -0.09 -9.61
N ILE A 68 -15.17 0.95 -9.11
CA ILE A 68 -15.12 2.32 -9.64
C ILE A 68 -13.67 2.81 -9.69
N LEU A 69 -12.93 2.69 -8.57
CA LEU A 69 -11.53 3.13 -8.52
C LEU A 69 -10.66 2.40 -9.56
N ARG A 70 -10.87 1.09 -9.76
CA ARG A 70 -10.15 0.33 -10.80
C ARG A 70 -10.55 0.77 -12.22
N LYS A 71 -11.85 0.93 -12.49
CA LYS A 71 -12.38 1.32 -13.80
C LYS A 71 -11.83 2.69 -14.24
N TYR A 72 -11.65 3.60 -13.29
CA TYR A 72 -11.12 4.95 -13.54
C TYR A 72 -9.61 5.08 -13.27
N ASN A 73 -8.88 3.96 -13.13
CA ASN A 73 -7.42 3.92 -12.92
C ASN A 73 -6.93 4.76 -11.72
N ILE A 74 -7.72 4.85 -10.65
CA ILE A 74 -7.35 5.57 -9.43
C ILE A 74 -6.56 4.64 -8.52
N PRO A 75 -5.31 5.00 -8.15
CA PRO A 75 -4.49 4.14 -7.31
C PRO A 75 -5.06 4.02 -5.90
N LEU A 76 -5.00 2.81 -5.34
CA LEU A 76 -5.44 2.57 -3.98
C LEU A 76 -4.49 3.25 -2.98
N ARG A 77 -5.09 3.94 -2.00
CA ARG A 77 -4.38 4.51 -0.86
C ARG A 77 -3.66 3.41 -0.09
N LYS A 78 -2.35 3.60 0.14
CA LYS A 78 -1.56 2.72 1.00
C LYS A 78 -2.06 2.84 2.43
N THR A 79 -2.25 1.71 3.09
CA THR A 79 -2.50 1.66 4.52
C THR A 79 -1.29 2.20 5.29
N GLU A 80 -1.49 2.67 6.52
CA GLU A 80 -0.37 3.10 7.38
C GLU A 80 0.69 2.01 7.54
N LYS A 81 0.26 0.76 7.72
CA LYS A 81 1.16 -0.41 7.76
C LYS A 81 1.99 -0.57 6.48
N GLN A 82 1.41 -0.28 5.30
CA GLN A 82 2.14 -0.33 4.03
C GLN A 82 3.07 0.88 3.81
N LYS A 83 2.80 2.02 4.48
CA LYS A 83 3.70 3.17 4.49
C LYS A 83 4.90 2.95 5.41
N MET A 84 4.74 2.14 6.47
CA MET A 84 5.83 1.85 7.40
C MET A 84 7.04 1.23 6.70
N PRO A 85 8.27 1.68 7.01
CA PRO A 85 9.46 1.08 6.44
C PRO A 85 9.62 -0.35 6.95
N THR A 86 9.84 -1.28 6.03
CA THR A 86 10.18 -2.67 6.35
C THR A 86 11.45 -2.75 7.21
N HIS A 87 11.63 -3.84 7.98
CA HIS A 87 12.85 -4.06 8.75
C HIS A 87 14.11 -3.94 7.89
N LYS A 88 14.09 -4.45 6.65
CA LYS A 88 15.17 -4.31 5.68
C LYS A 88 15.47 -2.83 5.36
N ARG A 89 14.44 -2.01 5.13
CA ARG A 89 14.59 -0.56 4.88
C ARG A 89 15.13 0.17 6.10
N LYS A 90 14.60 -0.12 7.30
CA LYS A 90 15.10 0.45 8.57
C LYS A 90 16.58 0.12 8.79
N LYS A 91 16.97 -1.14 8.61
CA LYS A 91 18.37 -1.59 8.72
C LYS A 91 19.28 -0.87 7.73
N LYS A 92 18.89 -0.76 6.46
CA LYS A 92 19.65 -0.03 5.43
C LYS A 92 19.81 1.45 5.80
N ALA A 93 18.77 2.09 6.35
CA ALA A 93 18.81 3.48 6.79
C ALA A 93 19.79 3.67 7.97
N ILE A 94 19.78 2.76 8.96
CA ILE A 94 20.73 2.77 10.08
C ILE A 94 22.18 2.64 9.58
N ILE A 95 22.45 1.68 8.70
CA ILE A 95 23.79 1.49 8.12
C ILE A 95 24.25 2.77 7.41
N LYS A 96 23.37 3.38 6.58
CA LYS A 96 23.69 4.63 5.88
C LYS A 96 24.01 5.77 6.84
N LYS A 97 23.28 5.90 7.96
CA LYS A 97 23.57 6.89 9.01
C LYS A 97 24.93 6.64 9.66
N ILE A 98 25.22 5.41 10.08
CA ILE A 98 26.51 5.04 10.69
C ILE A 98 27.67 5.37 9.75
N VAL A 99 27.60 4.95 8.49
CA VAL A 99 28.64 5.21 7.49
C VAL A 99 28.83 6.72 7.26
N LYS A 100 27.73 7.47 7.15
CA LYS A 100 27.78 8.94 6.97
C LYS A 100 28.46 9.63 8.15
N MET A 101 28.12 9.26 9.39
CA MET A 101 28.71 9.86 10.59
C MET A 101 30.19 9.46 10.75
N TYR A 102 30.55 8.22 10.45
CA TYR A 102 31.94 7.77 10.48
C TYR A 102 32.82 8.47 9.44
N ARG A 103 32.30 8.65 8.21
CA ARG A 103 32.99 9.42 7.16
C ARG A 103 33.23 10.88 7.56
N ARG A 104 32.37 11.46 8.42
CA ARG A 104 32.56 12.77 9.06
C ARG A 104 33.55 12.75 10.23
N LYS A 105 34.37 11.70 10.35
CA LYS A 105 35.39 11.52 11.40
C LYS A 105 34.83 11.48 12.83
N MET A 106 33.55 11.17 13.01
CA MET A 106 32.99 10.96 14.35
C MET A 106 33.50 9.64 14.94
N SER A 107 33.78 9.62 16.25
CA SER A 107 34.20 8.41 16.94
C SER A 107 33.05 7.39 17.05
N ILE A 108 33.39 6.10 17.12
CA ILE A 108 32.41 5.01 17.26
C ILE A 108 31.54 5.21 18.50
N TYR A 109 32.14 5.66 19.61
CA TYR A 109 31.43 5.95 20.84
C TYR A 109 30.39 7.07 20.64
N LYS A 110 30.76 8.17 19.97
CA LYS A 110 29.83 9.28 19.69
C LYS A 110 28.69 8.85 18.77
N ILE A 111 28.98 8.04 17.75
CA ILE A 111 27.96 7.48 16.85
C ILE A 111 27.01 6.55 17.61
N SER A 112 27.54 5.69 18.47
CA SER A 112 26.78 4.77 19.32
C SER A 112 25.81 5.53 20.23
N LYS A 113 26.30 6.52 20.99
CA LYS A 113 25.47 7.36 21.86
C LYS A 113 24.38 8.10 21.10
N GLN A 114 24.71 8.71 19.95
CA GLN A 114 23.74 9.50 19.19
C GLN A 114 22.67 8.66 18.49
N LEU A 115 22.98 7.40 18.13
CA LEU A 115 22.01 6.50 17.49
C LEU A 115 21.33 5.53 18.48
N GLY A 116 21.73 5.55 19.76
CA GLY A 116 21.22 4.61 20.77
C GLY A 116 21.57 3.15 20.46
N LEU A 117 22.72 2.91 19.82
CA LEU A 117 23.15 1.56 19.40
C LEU A 117 24.33 1.08 20.23
N PRO A 118 24.46 -0.23 20.51
CA PRO A 118 25.67 -0.78 21.12
C PRO A 118 26.91 -0.47 20.29
N THR A 119 28.03 -0.15 20.95
CA THR A 119 29.32 0.13 20.29
C THR A 119 29.78 -1.04 19.43
N SER A 120 29.56 -2.27 19.87
CA SER A 120 29.82 -3.51 19.12
C SER A 120 29.03 -3.58 17.81
N THR A 121 27.78 -3.13 17.80
CA THR A 121 26.94 -3.11 16.59
C THR A 121 27.46 -2.09 15.58
N VAL A 122 27.85 -0.90 16.05
CA VAL A 122 28.45 0.13 15.20
C VAL A 122 29.77 -0.36 14.61
N TYR A 123 30.64 -0.96 15.43
CA TYR A 123 31.90 -1.55 15.00
C TYR A 123 31.70 -2.65 13.95
N TYR A 124 30.81 -3.61 14.24
CA TYR A 124 30.49 -4.71 13.33
C TYR A 124 29.96 -4.22 11.97
N ILE A 125 29.07 -3.22 11.97
CA ILE A 125 28.55 -2.62 10.74
C ILE A 125 29.69 -1.97 9.95
N LEU A 126 30.57 -1.19 10.59
CA LEU A 126 31.71 -0.56 9.91
C LEU A 126 32.68 -1.59 9.33
N LYS A 127 32.94 -2.67 10.08
CA LYS A 127 33.76 -3.80 9.62
C LYS A 127 33.17 -4.45 8.37
N ARG A 128 31.87 -4.74 8.38
CA ARG A 128 31.15 -5.28 7.21
C ARG A 128 31.06 -4.33 6.03
N GLN A 129 31.26 -3.03 6.23
CA GLN A 129 31.33 -2.05 5.15
C GLN A 129 32.77 -1.80 4.68
N GLY A 130 33.76 -2.51 5.23
CA GLY A 130 35.18 -2.34 4.88
C GLY A 130 35.79 -1.02 5.36
N LEU A 131 35.14 -0.31 6.28
CA LEU A 131 35.57 1.01 6.76
C LEU A 131 36.46 0.95 8.02
N LYS A 132 36.48 -0.22 8.67
CA LYS A 132 37.28 -0.50 9.86
C LYS A 132 37.72 -1.95 9.85
N LYS A 133 38.95 -2.22 10.29
CA LYS A 133 39.49 -3.58 10.41
C LYS A 133 39.05 -4.24 11.72
#